data_AF-V9I9C4-F1
#
_entry.id   AF-V9I9C4-F1
#
_cell.length_a   1.000
_cell.length_b   1.000
_cell.length_c   1.000
_cell.angle_alpha   90.00
_cell.angle_beta   90.00
_cell.angle_gamma   90.00
#
_symmetry.space_group_name_H-M   'P 1'
#
loop_
_entity.id
_entity.type
_entity.pdbx_description
1 polymer ?
#
loop_
_entity_poly.entity_id
_entity_poly.type
_entity_poly.pdbx_seq_one_letter_code
_entity_poly.pdbx_strand_id
1 'polypeptide(L)' 'MRGDLKWPPPSVKAQAEAENRARMELAKGPAFRPRRVQKDYSGFFAQHALNNTYPGYRAPPGTQYFTPSYHH' A
#
# COMPACT_ATOMS: atom_id res chain seq x y z
N MET A 1 22.72 -6.61 -27.06
CA MET A 1 21.76 -5.77 -26.31
C MET A 1 20.66 -6.66 -25.74
N ARG A 2 20.73 -6.97 -24.44
CA ARG A 2 19.74 -7.77 -23.68
C ARG A 2 19.05 -6.85 -22.66
N GLY A 3 18.71 -5.64 -23.09
CA GLY A 3 18.32 -4.53 -22.20
C GLY A 3 16.87 -4.08 -22.31
N ASP A 4 16.09 -4.64 -23.24
CA ASP A 4 14.76 -4.13 -23.57
C ASP A 4 13.64 -5.18 -23.47
N LEU A 5 13.90 -6.28 -22.75
CA LEU A 5 12.81 -7.17 -22.35
C LEU A 5 12.11 -6.53 -21.16
N LYS A 6 11.03 -5.80 -21.45
CA LYS A 6 10.11 -5.24 -20.44
C LYS A 6 9.70 -6.33 -19.45
N TRP A 7 10.14 -6.18 -18.21
CA TRP A 7 9.72 -7.03 -17.10
C TRP A 7 8.21 -6.86 -16.85
N PRO A 8 7.45 -7.92 -16.50
CA PRO A 8 7.87 -9.31 -16.33
C PRO A 8 8.01 -10.07 -17.66
N PRO A 9 8.87 -11.11 -17.72
CA PRO A 9 8.99 -11.99 -18.88
C PRO A 9 7.62 -12.56 -19.28
N PRO A 10 7.40 -12.84 -20.58
CA PRO A 10 6.12 -13.36 -21.06
C PRO A 10 5.63 -14.60 -20.30
N SER A 11 6.54 -15.48 -19.88
CA SER A 11 6.23 -16.65 -19.05
C SER A 11 5.69 -16.28 -17.67
N VAL A 12 6.32 -15.31 -17.00
CA VAL A 12 5.89 -14.80 -15.69
C VAL A 12 4.56 -14.07 -15.80
N LYS A 13 4.34 -13.32 -16.88
CA LYS A 13 3.06 -12.67 -17.15
C LYS A 13 1.94 -13.69 -17.34
N ALA A 14 2.17 -14.73 -18.15
CA ALA A 14 1.20 -15.81 -18.37
C ALA A 14 0.86 -16.57 -17.08
N GLN A 15 1.87 -16.83 -16.23
CA GLN A 15 1.67 -17.45 -14.92
C GLN A 15 0.80 -16.57 -14.00
N ALA A 16 1.12 -15.27 -13.90
CA ALA A 16 0.36 -14.33 -13.09
C ALA A 16 -1.09 -14.18 -13.56
N GLU A 17 -1.34 -14.20 -14.87
CA GLU A 17 -2.68 -14.19 -15.43
C GLU A 17 -3.47 -15.47 -15.07
N ALA A 18 -2.83 -16.64 -15.10
CA ALA A 18 -3.45 -17.90 -14.71
C ALA A 18 -3.80 -17.92 -13.20
N GLU A 19 -2.89 -17.47 -12.34
CA GLU A 19 -3.13 -17.35 -10.89
C GLU A 19 -4.28 -16.38 -10.58
N ASN A 20 -4.35 -15.25 -11.29
CA ASN A 20 -5.43 -14.28 -11.09
C ASN A 20 -6.78 -14.85 -11.54
N ARG A 21 -6.84 -15.63 -12.63
CA ARG A 21 -8.07 -16.33 -13.07
C ARG A 21 -8.53 -17.33 -12.02
N ALA A 22 -7.62 -18.16 -11.49
CA ALA A 22 -7.92 -19.11 -10.42
C ALA A 22 -8.44 -18.41 -9.16
N ARG A 23 -7.84 -17.27 -8.77
CA ARG A 23 -8.32 -16.43 -7.65
C ARG A 23 -9.75 -15.91 -7.88
N MET A 24 -10.06 -15.50 -9.10
CA MET A 24 -11.39 -15.01 -9.47
C MET A 24 -12.44 -16.13 -9.51
N GLU A 25 -12.08 -17.33 -9.94
CA GLU A 25 -12.97 -18.50 -9.93
C GLU A 25 -13.24 -18.98 -8.51
N LEU A 26 -12.20 -19.07 -7.67
CA LEU A 26 -12.34 -19.35 -6.23
C LEU A 26 -13.21 -18.30 -5.54
N ALA A 27 -13.18 -17.05 -6.02
CA ALA A 27 -14.03 -15.99 -5.53
C ALA A 27 -15.51 -16.11 -5.90
N LYS A 28 -15.86 -16.90 -6.93
CA LYS A 28 -17.24 -17.11 -7.42
C LYS A 28 -17.97 -18.25 -6.72
N GLY A 29 -17.27 -19.15 -6.01
CA GLY A 29 -17.89 -20.27 -5.28
C GLY A 29 -18.69 -19.81 -4.05
N PRO A 30 -19.60 -20.65 -3.50
CA PRO A 30 -20.25 -20.42 -2.21
C PRO A 30 -19.20 -20.58 -1.10
N ALA A 31 -18.50 -19.47 -0.88
CA ALA A 31 -17.30 -19.39 -0.09
C ALA A 31 -17.69 -19.11 1.36
N PHE A 32 -17.14 -19.89 2.29
CA PHE A 32 -16.94 -19.46 3.67
C PHE A 32 -16.01 -18.23 3.65
N ARG A 33 -16.57 -17.08 3.29
CA ARG A 33 -15.96 -15.77 3.37
C ARG A 33 -16.59 -15.10 4.57
N PRO A 34 -16.04 -15.32 5.78
CA PRO A 34 -16.51 -14.61 6.95
C PRO A 34 -16.53 -13.12 6.61
N ARG A 35 -17.69 -12.50 6.82
CA ARG A 35 -17.88 -11.08 6.50
C ARG A 35 -16.82 -10.28 7.23
N ARG A 36 -16.06 -9.46 6.51
CA ARG A 36 -15.17 -8.50 7.15
C ARG A 36 -16.01 -7.60 8.03
N VAL A 37 -15.80 -7.68 9.35
CA VAL A 37 -16.46 -6.79 10.30
C VAL A 37 -15.84 -5.41 10.14
N GLN A 38 -16.64 -4.45 9.68
CA GLN A 38 -16.27 -3.03 9.70
C GLN A 38 -16.48 -2.54 11.13
N LYS A 39 -15.46 -2.71 11.96
CA LYS A 39 -15.46 -2.20 13.33
C LYS A 39 -15.23 -0.69 13.27
N ASP A 40 -16.12 0.07 13.89
CA ASP A 40 -15.93 1.50 14.06
C ASP A 40 -15.04 1.76 15.28
N TYR A 41 -13.85 2.29 15.02
CA TYR A 41 -12.87 2.67 16.04
C TYR A 41 -12.83 4.19 16.26
N SER A 42 -13.75 4.95 15.65
CA SER A 42 -13.79 6.42 15.74
C SER A 42 -13.73 6.92 17.19
N GLY A 43 -14.52 6.33 18.09
CA GLY A 43 -14.55 6.71 19.51
C GLY A 43 -13.23 6.47 20.24
N PHE A 44 -12.54 5.35 19.96
CA PHE A 44 -11.22 5.05 20.54
C PHE A 44 -10.20 6.09 20.09
N PHE A 45 -10.14 6.40 18.79
CA PHE A 45 -9.21 7.41 18.28
C PHE A 45 -9.55 8.83 18.76
N ALA A 46 -10.83 9.16 18.94
CA ALA A 46 -11.25 10.44 19.50
C ALA A 46 -10.80 10.59 20.96
N GLN A 47 -10.98 9.55 21.78
CA GLN A 47 -10.56 9.54 23.18
C GLN A 47 -9.03 9.63 23.34
N HIS A 48 -8.28 9.04 22.41
CA HIS A 48 -6.81 8.99 22.44
C HIS A 48 -6.14 9.96 21.46
N ALA A 49 -6.88 10.96 20.96
CA ALA A 49 -6.30 11.98 20.09
C ALA A 49 -5.28 12.83 20.89
N LEU A 50 -4.08 12.99 20.33
CA LEU A 50 -3.08 13.91 20.88
C LEU A 50 -3.62 15.34 20.81
N ASN A 51 -3.42 16.11 21.88
CA ASN A 51 -3.80 17.52 21.90
C ASN A 51 -2.93 18.32 20.93
N ASN A 52 -3.43 19.46 20.43
CA ASN A 52 -2.67 20.35 19.53
C ASN A 52 -1.42 20.94 20.20
N THR A 53 -1.32 20.84 21.53
CA THR A 53 -0.16 21.23 22.34
C THR A 53 0.88 20.12 22.45
N TYR A 54 0.58 18.91 21.98
CA TYR A 54 1.53 17.80 22.01
C TYR A 54 2.71 18.14 21.10
N PRO A 55 3.94 18.17 21.64
CA PRO A 55 5.10 18.54 20.84
C PRO A 55 5.37 17.45 19.80
N GLY A 56 5.02 17.75 18.54
CA GLY A 56 5.49 16.99 17.40
C GLY A 56 6.95 17.32 17.09
N TYR A 57 7.64 16.40 16.43
CA TYR A 57 8.99 16.68 15.92
C TYR A 57 8.93 17.85 14.92
N ARG A 58 9.68 18.91 15.20
CA ARG A 58 10.01 19.96 14.24
C ARG A 58 11.51 19.93 14.00
N ALA A 59 11.89 19.97 12.72
CA ALA A 59 13.30 20.17 12.37
C ALA A 59 13.81 21.46 13.03
N PRO A 60 14.99 21.44 13.67
CA PRO A 60 15.54 22.62 14.32
C PRO A 60 15.82 23.73 13.29
N PRO A 61 15.76 25.01 13.71
CA PRO A 61 16.14 26.14 12.86
C PRO A 61 17.53 25.90 12.25
N GLY A 62 17.67 26.10 10.94
CA GLY A 62 18.93 25.86 10.22
C GLY A 62 19.07 24.46 9.60
N THR A 63 18.09 23.56 9.78
CA THR A 63 18.05 22.30 9.03
C THR A 63 17.77 22.58 7.55
N GLN A 64 18.76 22.38 6.69
CA GLN A 64 18.56 22.41 5.24
C GLN A 64 17.95 21.09 4.78
N TYR A 65 16.72 21.15 4.24
CA TYR A 65 16.13 20.02 3.52
C TYR A 65 16.85 19.88 2.18
N PHE A 66 17.71 18.88 2.05
CA PHE A 66 18.28 18.51 0.75
C PHE A 66 17.20 17.79 -0.06
N THR A 67 16.53 18.51 -0.96
CA THR A 67 15.74 17.90 -2.01
C THR A 67 16.69 17.58 -3.16
N PRO A 68 17.01 16.30 -3.46
CA PRO A 68 17.76 15.97 -4.66
C PRO A 68 16.89 16.33 -5.87
N SER A 69 17.10 17.51 -6.43
CA SER A 69 16.59 17.87 -7.75
C SER A 69 17.35 17.00 -8.76
N TYR A 70 16.82 15.82 -9.04
CA TYR A 70 17.20 15.10 -10.26
C TYR A 70 16.72 15.96 -11.43
N HIS A 71 17.65 16.69 -12.03
CA HIS A 71 17.44 17.31 -13.33
C HIS A 71 17.34 16.18 -14.36
N HIS A 72 16.17 16.08 -14.99
CA HIS A 72 15.90 15.20 -16.13
C HIS A 72 16.55 15.73 -17.40
#